data_AF-A0A538RWU6-F1
#
_entry.id   AF-A0A538RWU6-F1
#
_cell.length_a   1.000
_cell.length_b   1.000
_cell.length_c   1.000
_cell.angle_alpha   90.00
_cell.angle_beta   90.00
_cell.angle_gamma   90.00
#
_symmetry.space_group_name_H-M   'P 1'
#
loop_
_entity.id
_entity.type
_entity.pdbx_description
1 polymer ?
#
loop_
_entity_poly.entity_id
_entity_poly.type
_entity_poly.pdbx_seq_one_letter_code
_entity_poly.pdbx_strand_id
1 'polypeptide(L)'
;MGGVLAAGESFDQGARREVREELGIESAPEPLFPFRYEDGATVVHGMVYRLVHEGPFQLQAEEIARGEFAPLAEVARRAARVPFCPDGLAVLAEFRRRQLDP
;
A
#
# COMPACT_ATOMS: atom_id res chain seq x y z
N MET A 1 1.01 0.05 -3.52
CA MET A 1 0.00 1.06 -3.84
C MET A 1 0.05 2.10 -2.76
N GLY A 2 0.07 3.35 -3.17
CA GLY A 2 0.33 4.48 -2.30
C GLY A 2 1.56 5.23 -2.77
N GLY A 3 1.55 6.54 -2.52
CA GLY A 3 2.57 7.45 -2.98
C GLY A 3 2.83 8.55 -1.98
N VAL A 4 3.63 9.52 -2.40
CA VAL A 4 4.04 10.65 -1.57
C VAL A 4 2.94 11.71 -1.60
N LEU A 5 2.67 12.32 -0.46
CA LEU A 5 1.72 13.42 -0.36
C LEU A 5 2.29 14.71 -0.97
N ALA A 6 1.42 15.46 -1.65
CA ALA A 6 1.73 16.84 -1.98
C ALA A 6 1.74 17.73 -0.72
N ALA A 7 2.42 18.88 -0.79
CA ALA A 7 2.42 19.83 0.32
C ALA A 7 1.00 20.32 0.63
N GLY A 8 0.56 20.14 1.87
CA GLY A 8 -0.79 20.50 2.32
C GLY A 8 -1.88 19.46 2.02
N GLU A 9 -1.54 18.35 1.38
CA GLU A 9 -2.45 17.23 1.16
C GLU A 9 -2.59 16.40 2.45
N SER A 10 -3.82 16.02 2.81
CA SER A 10 -4.05 15.09 3.91
C SER A 10 -3.82 13.64 3.48
N PHE A 11 -3.54 12.75 4.44
CA PHE A 11 -3.40 11.31 4.12
C PHE A 11 -4.64 10.73 3.41
N ASP A 12 -5.85 11.13 3.82
CA ASP A 12 -7.09 10.63 3.22
C ASP A 12 -7.28 11.15 1.78
N GLN A 13 -6.87 12.39 1.51
CA GLN A 13 -6.89 12.95 0.16
C GLN A 13 -5.90 12.21 -0.74
N GLY A 14 -4.67 12.02 -0.26
CA GLY A 14 -3.65 11.25 -0.96
C GLY A 14 -4.10 9.82 -1.24
N ALA A 15 -4.58 9.09 -0.22
CA ALA A 15 -5.03 7.71 -0.40
C ALA A 15 -6.14 7.55 -1.45
N ARG A 16 -7.10 8.49 -1.50
CA ARG A 16 -8.15 8.50 -2.54
C ARG A 16 -7.59 8.84 -3.92
N ARG A 17 -6.66 9.80 -3.98
CA ARG A 17 -6.00 10.19 -5.22
C ARG A 17 -5.18 9.04 -5.79
N GLU A 18 -4.31 8.43 -4.99
CA GLU A 18 -3.47 7.29 -5.39
C GLU A 18 -4.30 6.10 -5.86
N VAL A 19 -5.38 5.74 -5.16
CA VAL A 19 -6.26 4.64 -5.61
C VAL A 19 -6.93 4.94 -6.95
N ARG A 20 -7.36 6.18 -7.19
CA ARG A 20 -7.91 6.59 -8.48
C ARG A 20 -6.84 6.57 -9.56
N GLU A 21 -5.72 7.23 -9.28
CA GLU A 21 -4.60 7.36 -10.21
C GLU A 21 -4.09 5.98 -10.55
N GLU A 22 -3.55 5.23 -9.60
CA GLU A 22 -2.87 3.96 -9.84
C GLU A 22 -3.79 2.82 -10.30
N LEU A 23 -5.00 2.68 -9.73
CA LEU A 23 -5.89 1.52 -9.96
C LEU A 23 -7.13 1.82 -10.81
N GLY A 24 -7.44 3.09 -11.07
CA GLY A 24 -8.67 3.49 -11.77
C GLY A 24 -9.94 3.32 -10.93
N ILE A 25 -9.84 3.30 -9.60
CA ILE A 25 -10.98 3.07 -8.69
C ILE A 25 -11.39 4.36 -7.99
N GLU A 26 -12.68 4.68 -8.04
CA GLU A 26 -13.28 5.75 -7.24
C GLU A 26 -13.85 5.19 -5.93
N SER A 27 -12.98 5.02 -4.94
CA SER A 27 -13.37 4.57 -3.59
C SER A 27 -12.53 5.26 -2.52
N ALA A 28 -13.07 5.33 -1.30
CA ALA A 28 -12.35 5.83 -0.14
C ALA A 28 -11.77 4.64 0.64
N PRO A 29 -10.43 4.49 0.70
CA PRO A 29 -9.79 3.48 1.54
C PRO A 29 -10.08 3.75 3.02
N GLU A 30 -10.22 2.67 3.80
CA GLU A 30 -10.41 2.71 5.24
C GLU A 30 -9.06 2.98 5.93
N PRO A 31 -8.92 4.04 6.74
CA PRO A 31 -7.70 4.28 7.50
C PRO A 31 -7.56 3.24 8.61
N LEU A 32 -6.35 2.70 8.79
CA LEU A 32 -6.05 1.72 9.83
C LEU A 32 -5.21 2.34 10.95
N PHE A 33 -3.99 2.79 10.63
CA PHE A 33 -3.06 3.31 11.63
C PHE A 33 -1.90 4.11 11.02
N PRO A 34 -1.36 5.10 11.75
CA PRO A 34 -0.14 5.78 11.35
C PRO A 34 1.05 4.82 11.42
N PHE A 35 2.00 4.99 10.51
CA PHE A 35 3.16 4.14 10.38
C PHE A 35 4.40 4.96 10.07
N ARG A 36 5.51 4.57 10.69
CA ARG A 36 6.83 5.15 10.43
C ARG A 36 7.78 4.04 9.98
N TYR A 37 8.45 4.29 8.87
CA TYR A 37 9.55 3.46 8.38
C TYR A 37 10.79 4.32 8.18
N GLU A 38 11.95 3.71 8.40
CA GLU A 38 13.24 4.35 8.21
C GLU A 38 14.28 3.29 7.89
N ASP A 39 15.06 3.54 6.84
CA ASP A 39 16.28 2.80 6.51
C ASP A 39 17.38 3.77 6.06
N GLY A 40 18.49 3.24 5.52
CA GLY A 40 19.60 4.07 5.05
C GLY A 40 19.30 4.93 3.81
N ALA A 41 18.17 4.69 3.13
CA ALA A 41 17.81 5.36 1.88
C ALA A 41 16.59 6.28 2.01
N THR A 42 15.65 5.95 2.91
CA THR A 42 14.38 6.68 3.01
C THR A 42 13.86 6.78 4.44
N VAL A 43 13.07 7.82 4.66
CA VAL A 43 12.36 8.09 5.90
C VAL A 43 10.90 8.36 5.52
N VAL A 44 9.99 7.49 5.96
CA VAL A 44 8.57 7.56 5.61
C VAL A 44 7.74 7.81 6.86
N HIS A 45 6.92 8.86 6.82
CA HIS A 45 5.81 9.11 7.75
C HIS A 45 4.52 8.95 6.95
N GLY A 46 3.73 7.93 7.28
CA GLY A 46 2.55 7.56 6.50
C GLY A 46 1.37 7.16 7.36
N MET A 47 0.24 6.94 6.69
CA MET A 47 -0.95 6.29 7.23
C MET A 47 -1.21 5.04 6.39
N VAL A 48 -1.47 3.91 7.06
CA VAL A 48 -1.81 2.65 6.41
C VAL A 48 -3.32 2.59 6.20
N TYR A 49 -3.73 2.19 5.00
CA TYR A 49 -5.12 2.07 4.60
C TYR A 49 -5.44 0.64 4.14
N ARG A 50 -6.72 0.29 4.17
CA ARG A 50 -7.28 -0.93 3.59
C ARG A 50 -8.32 -0.58 2.51
N LEU A 51 -8.31 -1.33 1.42
CA LEU A 51 -9.35 -1.30 0.41
C LEU A 51 -9.66 -2.73 -0.03
N VAL A 52 -10.95 -3.05 -0.17
CA VAL A 52 -11.45 -4.28 -0.77
C VAL A 52 -12.30 -3.89 -1.99
N HIS A 53 -11.97 -4.44 -3.16
CA HIS A 53 -12.64 -4.11 -4.41
C HIS A 53 -12.50 -5.27 -5.40
N GLU A 54 -13.53 -5.54 -6.19
CA GLU A 54 -13.57 -6.63 -7.19
C GLU A 54 -13.28 -6.14 -8.63
N GLY A 55 -12.94 -4.85 -8.77
CA GLY A 55 -12.70 -4.19 -10.04
C GLY A 55 -13.96 -3.55 -10.65
N PRO A 56 -13.92 -3.16 -11.94
CA PRO A 56 -12.77 -3.32 -12.85
C PRO A 56 -11.57 -2.49 -12.39
N PHE A 57 -10.35 -2.97 -12.71
CA PHE A 57 -9.11 -2.25 -12.47
C PHE A 57 -8.60 -1.67 -13.79
N GLN A 58 -8.31 -0.38 -13.82
CA GLN A 58 -7.65 0.28 -14.94
C GLN A 58 -6.30 0.80 -14.44
N LEU A 59 -5.29 -0.08 -14.50
CA LEU A 59 -3.96 0.22 -14.00
C LEU A 59 -3.28 1.27 -14.89
N GLN A 60 -2.66 2.28 -14.29
CA GLN A 60 -1.84 3.23 -15.05
C GLN A 60 -0.52 2.58 -15.42
N ALA A 61 -0.20 2.60 -16.71
CA ALA A 61 0.94 1.89 -17.25
C ALA A 61 2.29 2.50 -16.82
N GLU A 62 2.31 3.80 -16.51
CA GLU A 62 3.48 4.53 -16.04
C GLU A 62 3.85 4.18 -14.59
N GLU A 63 2.87 3.81 -13.76
CA GLU A 63 3.07 3.47 -12.33
C GLU A 63 3.10 1.96 -12.10
N ILE A 64 2.27 1.20 -12.81
CA ILE A 64 2.07 -0.23 -12.58
C ILE A 64 2.19 -1.03 -13.87
N ALA A 65 3.25 -1.84 -13.95
CA ALA A 65 3.42 -2.79 -15.05
C ALA A 65 2.46 -3.99 -14.97
N ARG A 66 2.10 -4.44 -13.75
CA ARG A 66 1.15 -5.55 -13.52
C ARG A 66 0.66 -5.59 -12.08
N GLY A 67 -0.52 -6.19 -11.87
CA GLY A 67 -1.06 -6.55 -10.56
C GLY A 67 -1.66 -7.95 -10.58
N GLU A 68 -1.65 -8.64 -9.43
CA GLU A 68 -2.28 -9.94 -9.25
C GLU A 68 -2.80 -10.10 -7.82
N PHE A 69 -3.87 -10.88 -7.65
CA PHE A 69 -4.31 -11.32 -6.34
C PHE A 69 -3.53 -12.58 -5.94
N ALA A 70 -2.92 -12.56 -4.76
CA ALA A 70 -2.16 -13.68 -4.23
C ALA A 70 -2.46 -13.91 -2.74
N PRO A 71 -2.54 -15.18 -2.29
CA PRO A 71 -2.60 -15.48 -0.86
C PRO A 71 -1.37 -14.94 -0.11
N LEU A 72 -1.53 -14.51 1.14
CA LEU A 72 -0.42 -13.98 1.94
C LEU A 72 0.78 -14.95 2.07
N ALA A 73 0.52 -16.25 2.12
CA ALA A 73 1.57 -17.27 2.14
C ALA A 73 2.42 -17.28 0.86
N GLU A 74 1.81 -17.01 -0.30
CA GLU A 74 2.52 -16.88 -1.57
C GLU A 74 3.33 -15.58 -1.62
N VAL A 75 2.77 -14.46 -1.16
CA VAL A 75 3.51 -13.19 -1.03
C VAL A 75 4.76 -13.37 -0.18
N ALA A 76 4.65 -14.05 0.97
CA ALA A 76 5.80 -14.35 1.83
C ALA A 76 6.87 -15.22 1.13
N ARG A 77 6.46 -16.25 0.39
CA ARG A 77 7.40 -17.08 -0.41
C ARG A 77 8.11 -16.28 -1.48
N ARG A 78 7.41 -15.37 -2.16
CA ARG A 78 7.99 -14.52 -3.21
C ARG A 78 8.92 -13.46 -2.65
N ALA A 79 8.57 -12.83 -1.54
CA ALA A 79 9.41 -11.84 -0.86
C ALA A 79 10.77 -12.42 -0.42
N ALA A 80 10.86 -13.74 -0.21
CA ALA A 80 12.13 -14.42 0.07
C ALA A 80 13.03 -14.61 -1.17
N ARG A 81 12.53 -14.35 -2.39
CA ARG A 81 13.22 -14.66 -3.66
C ARG A 81 13.31 -13.47 -4.61
N VAL A 82 12.39 -12.53 -4.51
CA VAL A 82 12.23 -11.38 -5.40
C VAL A 82 12.19 -10.12 -4.54
N PRO A 83 12.86 -9.03 -4.94
CA PRO A 83 12.81 -7.78 -4.20
C PRO A 83 11.39 -7.20 -4.19
N PHE A 84 10.91 -6.90 -2.99
CA PHE A 84 9.76 -6.03 -2.75
C PHE A 84 10.27 -4.75 -2.09
N CYS A 85 9.49 -3.66 -2.17
CA CYS A 85 9.84 -2.44 -1.47
C CYS A 85 9.88 -2.71 0.05
N PRO A 86 10.99 -2.40 0.75
CA PRO A 86 11.16 -2.75 2.16
C PRO A 86 10.08 -2.17 3.10
N ASP A 87 9.65 -0.95 2.84
CA ASP A 87 8.57 -0.27 3.56
C ASP A 87 7.22 -0.99 3.38
N GLY A 88 6.88 -1.44 2.17
CA GLY A 88 5.68 -2.21 1.88
C GLY A 88 5.64 -3.56 2.62
N LEU A 89 6.78 -4.24 2.72
CA LEU A 89 6.90 -5.45 3.54
C LEU A 89 6.73 -5.14 5.04
N ALA A 90 7.29 -4.03 5.51
CA ALA A 90 7.16 -3.59 6.90
C ALA A 90 5.71 -3.26 7.27
N VAL A 91 4.97 -2.58 6.38
CA VAL A 91 3.53 -2.34 6.52
C VAL A 91 2.76 -3.65 6.63
N LEU A 92 3.03 -4.62 5.75
CA LEU A 92 2.35 -5.92 5.80
C LEU A 92 2.65 -6.68 7.11
N ALA A 93 3.89 -6.65 7.58
CA ALA A 93 4.28 -7.28 8.84
C ALA A 93 3.55 -6.64 10.03
N GLU A 94 3.49 -5.31 10.09
CA GLU A 94 2.81 -4.57 11.17
C GLU A 94 1.29 -4.78 11.15
N PHE A 95 0.67 -4.78 9.97
CA PHE A 95 -0.75 -5.11 9.84
C PHE A 95 -1.07 -6.51 10.39
N ARG A 96 -0.23 -7.50 10.06
CA ARG A 96 -0.41 -8.87 10.58
C ARG A 96 -0.21 -8.95 12.09
N ARG A 97 0.77 -8.22 12.64
CA ARG A 97 0.99 -8.16 14.09
C ARG A 97 -0.26 -7.65 14.81
N ARG A 98 -0.85 -6.55 14.32
CA ARG A 98 -2.06 -5.96 14.91
C ARG A 98 -3.31 -6.83 14.77
N GLN A 99 -3.43 -7.58 13.67
CA GLN A 99 -4.55 -8.51 13.48
C GLN A 99 -4.49 -9.74 14.41
N LEU A 100 -3.30 -10.05 14.96
CA LEU A 100 -3.09 -11.16 15.88
C LEU A 100 -3.21 -10.74 17.36
N ASP A 101 -3.19 -9.44 17.65
CA ASP A 101 -3.35 -8.84 18.97
C ASP A 101 -4.68 -8.03 19.03
N PRO A 102 -5.86 -8.70 19.08
CA PRO A 102 -7.16 -8.04 19.14
C PRO A 102 -7.45 -7.33 20.46
#